data_AF-A0A7X1GWD3-F1
#
_entry.id   AF-A0A7X1GWD3-F1
#
_cell.length_a   1.000
_cell.length_b   1.000
_cell.length_c   1.000
_cell.angle_alpha   90.00
_cell.angle_beta   90.00
_cell.angle_gamma   90.00
#
_symmetry.space_group_name_H-M   'P 1'
#
loop_
_entity.id
_entity.type
_entity.pdbx_description
1 polymer ?
#
loop_
_entity_poly.entity_id
_entity_poly.type
_entity_poly.pdbx_seq_one_letter_code
_entity_poly.pdbx_strand_id
1 'polypeptide(L)'
;MAEHDHIVIEEPPTPEFSRMLAGTLPVDDYLLTADYEFPAFAAAACRMLQRLKNDGKRIHPCEPFMTRLIRIHALFGDGRRPSELMHDDHLGPVYRAEREATRRLLTFYSAAAEGDFDRMVEAACAFAAADAARFVLRDRLRAQSVARLVADRGGRVYVEAGYLHLRLLRELRRQLSPSSAIRPFYLLGGIYRAAGHRSHLYNPGDLLTLMLIFDRPPTIERQHLLAARSLVYNQLSVKEEMAADDDGYPDARDDLSVIQYVNRLSINDCRQLYDRIAGMAPVAARQAAGGFPAIGFA
;
A
#
# COMPACT_ATOMS: atom_id res chain seq x y z
N MET A 1 9.14 -15.74 8.72
CA MET A 1 9.52 -14.83 9.83
C MET A 1 10.28 -15.55 10.95
N ALA A 2 9.75 -16.58 11.60
CA ALA A 2 10.32 -17.21 12.81
C ALA A 2 11.78 -17.72 12.70
N GLU A 3 12.27 -18.03 11.51
CA GLU A 3 13.67 -18.45 11.30
C GLU A 3 14.69 -17.30 11.31
N HIS A 4 14.24 -16.05 11.46
CA HIS A 4 15.08 -14.86 11.40
C HIS A 4 15.33 -14.30 12.80
N ASP A 5 16.44 -13.60 12.99
CA ASP A 5 16.86 -13.02 14.27
C ASP A 5 16.26 -11.62 14.46
N HIS A 6 16.21 -10.88 13.36
CA HIS A 6 15.68 -9.53 13.26
C HIS A 6 14.48 -9.50 12.33
N ILE A 7 13.40 -8.84 12.76
CA ILE A 7 12.17 -8.71 11.99
C ILE A 7 11.86 -7.23 11.85
N VAL A 8 11.95 -6.71 10.64
CA VAL A 8 11.67 -5.33 10.29
C VAL A 8 10.23 -5.23 9.78
N ILE A 9 9.42 -4.40 10.43
CA ILE A 9 7.98 -4.24 10.18
C ILE A 9 7.72 -2.85 9.59
N GLU A 10 6.74 -2.73 8.70
CA GLU A 10 6.32 -1.46 8.07
C GLU A 10 5.47 -0.62 9.02
N GLU A 11 6.02 -0.27 10.18
CA GLU A 11 5.33 0.50 11.19
C GLU A 11 6.25 1.61 11.74
N PRO A 12 5.74 2.84 12.01
CA PRO A 12 6.51 3.85 12.70
C PRO A 12 6.88 3.40 14.14
N PRO A 13 8.05 3.83 14.66
CA PRO A 13 8.51 3.50 15.99
C PRO A 13 7.79 4.35 17.07
N THR A 14 6.49 4.11 17.26
CA THR A 14 5.69 4.86 18.24
C THR A 14 5.82 4.27 19.66
N PRO A 15 5.61 5.09 20.70
CA PRO A 15 5.48 4.60 22.08
C PRO A 15 4.39 3.51 22.21
N GLU A 16 3.27 3.68 21.52
CA GLU A 16 2.13 2.77 21.52
C GLU A 16 2.50 1.40 20.95
N PHE A 17 3.20 1.36 19.80
CA PHE A 17 3.69 0.12 19.23
C PHE A 17 4.64 -0.62 20.20
N SER A 18 5.52 0.12 20.87
CA SER A 18 6.46 -0.45 21.84
C SER A 18 5.76 -1.05 23.05
N ARG A 19 4.72 -0.37 23.57
CA ARG A 19 3.88 -0.86 24.67
C ARG A 19 3.04 -2.07 24.25
N MET A 20 2.45 -2.04 23.07
CA MET A 20 1.72 -3.17 22.50
C MET A 20 2.63 -4.39 22.40
N LEU A 21 3.82 -4.20 21.84
CA LEU A 21 4.79 -5.27 21.69
C LEU A 21 5.30 -5.79 23.06
N ALA A 22 5.29 -4.97 24.11
CA ALA A 22 5.61 -5.38 25.47
C ALA A 22 4.45 -6.04 26.24
N GLY A 23 3.25 -6.04 25.67
CA GLY A 23 2.03 -6.50 26.34
C GLY A 23 1.51 -5.55 27.42
N THR A 24 2.01 -4.30 27.48
CA THR A 24 1.56 -3.27 28.44
C THR A 24 0.49 -2.33 27.87
N LEU A 25 0.14 -2.52 26.59
CA LEU A 25 -1.03 -1.98 25.93
C LEU A 25 -1.74 -3.17 25.25
N PRO A 26 -3.02 -3.45 25.56
CA PRO A 26 -3.78 -4.49 24.86
C PRO A 26 -3.76 -4.26 23.34
N VAL A 27 -3.77 -5.35 22.57
CA VAL A 27 -3.78 -5.27 21.09
C VAL A 27 -4.99 -4.47 20.62
N ASP A 28 -6.17 -4.74 21.18
CA ASP A 28 -7.41 -4.09 20.77
C ASP A 28 -7.35 -2.57 21.04
N ASP A 29 -6.78 -2.15 22.18
CA ASP A 29 -6.56 -0.72 22.49
C ASP A 29 -5.52 -0.08 21.57
N TYR A 30 -4.47 -0.81 21.19
CA TYR A 30 -3.48 -0.32 20.22
C TYR A 30 -4.12 -0.09 18.85
N LEU A 31 -4.99 -1.00 18.41
CA LEU A 31 -5.67 -0.85 17.13
C LEU A 31 -6.62 0.34 17.08
N LEU A 32 -7.09 0.88 18.22
CA LEU A 32 -7.87 2.12 18.27
C LEU A 32 -7.01 3.38 18.04
N THR A 33 -5.67 3.26 18.04
CA THR A 33 -4.77 4.41 17.87
C THR A 33 -4.55 4.80 16.41
N ALA A 34 -4.93 3.94 15.46
CA ALA A 34 -4.84 4.17 14.03
C ALA A 34 -6.03 3.54 13.30
N ASP A 35 -6.33 4.03 12.10
CA ASP A 35 -7.41 3.47 11.27
C ASP A 35 -6.83 2.34 10.40
N TYR A 36 -7.08 1.09 10.79
CA TYR A 36 -6.62 -0.10 10.06
C TYR A 36 -7.74 -0.63 9.16
N GLU A 37 -7.48 -0.71 7.85
CA GLU A 37 -8.44 -1.23 6.86
C GLU A 37 -8.85 -2.70 7.13
N PHE A 38 -7.95 -3.50 7.72
CA PHE A 38 -8.14 -4.91 8.03
C PHE A 38 -7.91 -5.17 9.53
N PRO A 39 -8.87 -4.85 10.42
CA PRO A 39 -8.66 -4.88 11.86
C PRO A 39 -8.41 -6.29 12.42
N ALA A 40 -9.07 -7.33 11.89
CA ALA A 40 -8.84 -8.69 12.36
C ALA A 40 -7.46 -9.20 11.95
N PHE A 41 -7.06 -8.93 10.70
CA PHE A 41 -5.69 -9.18 10.23
C PHE A 41 -4.66 -8.41 11.07
N ALA A 42 -4.86 -7.12 11.32
CA ALA A 42 -3.94 -6.30 12.12
C ALA A 42 -3.82 -6.83 13.55
N ALA A 43 -4.92 -7.26 14.16
CA ALA A 43 -4.91 -7.91 15.48
C ALA A 43 -4.11 -9.21 15.47
N ALA A 44 -4.31 -10.06 14.46
CA ALA A 44 -3.58 -11.32 14.31
C ALA A 44 -2.07 -11.08 14.09
N ALA A 45 -1.72 -10.07 13.29
CA ALA A 45 -0.34 -9.64 13.06
C ALA A 45 0.32 -9.15 14.36
N CYS A 46 -0.35 -8.29 15.14
CA CYS A 46 0.14 -7.82 16.44
C CYS A 46 0.42 -8.99 17.40
N ARG A 47 -0.53 -9.93 17.54
CA ARG A 47 -0.37 -11.12 18.38
C ARG A 47 0.77 -12.01 17.89
N MET A 48 0.95 -12.14 16.58
CA MET A 48 2.11 -12.85 16.01
C MET A 48 3.43 -12.16 16.38
N LEU A 49 3.52 -10.83 16.30
CA LEU A 49 4.73 -10.08 16.67
C LEU A 49 5.05 -10.21 18.16
N GLN A 50 4.04 -10.19 19.04
CA GLN A 50 4.20 -10.46 20.47
C GLN A 50 4.77 -11.86 20.71
N ARG A 51 4.22 -12.90 20.06
CA ARG A 51 4.75 -14.27 20.16
C ARG A 51 6.20 -14.35 19.70
N LEU A 52 6.52 -13.79 18.54
CA LEU A 52 7.89 -13.78 18.01
C LEU A 52 8.86 -13.07 18.97
N LYS A 53 8.45 -11.95 19.58
CA LYS A 53 9.28 -11.29 20.59
C LYS A 53 9.48 -12.16 21.83
N ASN A 54 8.43 -12.82 22.31
CA ASN A 54 8.53 -13.74 23.46
C ASN A 54 9.43 -14.95 23.15
N ASP A 55 9.49 -15.37 21.89
CA ASP A 55 10.44 -16.38 21.38
C ASP A 55 11.87 -15.83 21.18
N GLY A 56 12.15 -14.62 21.68
CA GLY A 56 13.47 -13.99 21.65
C GLY A 56 13.81 -13.28 20.35
N LYS A 57 12.86 -13.10 19.41
CA LYS A 57 13.11 -12.35 18.17
C LYS A 57 13.14 -10.84 18.44
N ARG A 58 13.98 -10.13 17.68
CA ARG A 58 14.08 -8.66 17.78
C ARG A 58 13.20 -8.02 16.71
N ILE A 59 12.15 -7.33 17.13
CA ILE A 59 11.22 -6.64 16.24
C ILE A 59 11.64 -5.17 16.12
N HIS A 60 11.73 -4.69 14.88
CA HIS A 60 12.17 -3.34 14.53
C HIS A 60 11.09 -2.64 13.71
N PRO A 61 10.31 -1.72 14.30
CA PRO A 61 9.45 -0.83 13.51
C PRO A 61 10.33 0.05 12.62
N CYS A 62 10.07 0.07 11.32
CA CYS A 62 10.88 0.79 10.34
C CYS A 62 10.01 1.38 9.24
N GLU A 63 9.44 2.55 9.53
CA GLU A 63 8.80 3.40 8.53
C GLU A 63 9.30 4.86 8.65
N PRO A 64 10.51 5.17 8.13
CA PRO A 64 11.13 6.47 8.34
C PRO A 64 10.39 7.65 7.72
N PHE A 65 9.59 7.42 6.67
CA PHE A 65 8.79 8.47 6.07
C PHE A 65 7.68 8.91 7.03
N MET A 66 6.94 7.95 7.61
CA MET A 66 5.90 8.25 8.60
C MET A 66 6.49 8.84 9.88
N THR A 67 7.64 8.35 10.36
CA THR A 67 8.34 8.96 11.50
C THR A 67 8.63 10.45 11.27
N ARG A 68 9.09 10.81 10.06
CA ARG A 68 9.36 12.20 9.69
C ARG A 68 8.07 13.00 9.52
N LEU A 69 7.02 12.39 8.99
CA LEU A 69 5.72 13.05 8.84
C LEU A 69 5.08 13.37 10.20
N ILE A 70 5.11 12.44 11.16
CA ILE A 70 4.68 12.66 12.55
C ILE A 70 5.48 13.83 13.15
N ARG A 71 6.81 13.86 12.94
CA ARG A 71 7.65 14.98 13.41
C ARG A 71 7.26 16.31 12.77
N ILE A 72 6.97 16.33 11.47
CA ILE A 72 6.50 17.52 10.76
C ILE A 72 5.19 18.03 11.38
N HIS A 73 4.22 17.15 11.65
CA HIS A 73 2.96 17.53 12.28
C HIS A 73 3.16 18.10 13.69
N ALA A 74 4.02 17.49 14.51
CA ALA A 74 4.37 18.03 15.82
C ALA A 74 4.96 19.45 15.73
N LEU A 75 5.89 19.67 14.81
CA LEU A 75 6.49 20.99 14.58
C LEU A 75 5.46 22.05 14.15
N PHE A 76 4.47 21.68 13.34
CA PHE A 76 3.36 22.57 12.99
C PHE A 76 2.46 22.87 14.18
N GLY A 77 2.19 21.88 15.04
CA GLY A 77 1.50 22.08 16.33
C GLY A 77 2.22 23.08 17.23
N ASP A 78 3.56 23.09 17.19
CA ASP A 78 4.42 24.04 17.91
C ASP A 78 4.55 25.41 17.22
N GLY A 79 3.83 25.65 16.12
CA GLY A 79 3.78 26.95 15.43
C GLY A 79 4.83 27.15 14.33
N ARG A 80 5.63 26.13 14.00
CA ARG A 80 6.61 26.22 12.90
C ARG A 80 5.90 26.32 11.55
N ARG A 81 6.45 27.09 10.62
CA ARG A 81 5.85 27.31 9.30
C ARG A 81 6.39 26.34 8.24
N PRO A 82 5.59 26.00 7.21
CA PRO A 82 6.04 25.19 6.08
C PRO A 82 7.34 25.67 5.40
N SER A 83 7.53 26.98 5.26
CA SER A 83 8.72 27.58 4.64
C SER A 83 10.02 27.23 5.37
N GLU A 84 9.94 27.02 6.69
CA GLU A 84 11.09 26.65 7.52
C GLU A 84 11.50 25.20 7.31
N LEU A 85 10.57 24.32 6.92
CA LEU A 85 10.88 22.92 6.60
C LEU A 85 11.53 22.74 5.24
N MET A 86 11.40 23.71 4.32
CA MET A 86 11.90 23.58 2.94
C MET A 86 13.41 23.52 2.85
N HIS A 87 14.09 24.06 3.85
CA HIS A 87 15.54 24.09 3.97
C HIS A 87 16.09 22.93 4.83
N ASP A 88 15.22 22.08 5.37
CA ASP A 88 15.63 20.90 6.13
C ASP A 88 15.84 19.71 5.18
N ASP A 89 17.07 19.20 5.11
CA ASP A 89 17.46 18.11 4.20
C ASP A 89 16.78 16.77 4.53
N HIS A 90 16.28 16.59 5.75
CA HIS A 90 15.63 15.37 6.19
C HIS A 90 14.11 15.44 6.10
N LEU A 91 13.51 16.57 6.49
CA LEU A 91 12.07 16.79 6.54
C LEU A 91 11.51 17.40 5.26
N GLY A 92 12.26 18.28 4.61
CA GLY A 92 11.84 18.98 3.39
C GLY A 92 11.41 18.05 2.26
N PRO A 93 12.19 17.00 1.92
CA PRO A 93 11.78 16.03 0.89
C PRO A 93 10.48 15.29 1.24
N VAL A 94 10.30 14.89 2.50
CA VAL A 94 9.08 14.18 2.97
C VAL A 94 7.87 15.11 2.88
N TYR A 95 7.99 16.33 3.40
CA TYR A 95 6.91 17.30 3.32
C TYR A 95 6.51 17.60 1.87
N ARG A 96 7.48 17.80 0.96
CA ARG A 96 7.18 18.08 -0.45
C ARG A 96 6.45 16.92 -1.12
N ALA A 97 6.90 15.69 -0.89
CA ALA A 97 6.28 14.50 -1.45
C ALA A 97 4.84 14.34 -0.93
N GLU A 98 4.64 14.45 0.39
CA GLU A 98 3.31 14.33 0.99
C GLU A 98 2.37 15.44 0.53
N ARG A 99 2.83 16.71 0.56
CA ARG A 99 2.03 17.85 0.11
C ARG A 99 1.59 17.72 -1.34
N GLU A 100 2.48 17.26 -2.22
CA GLU A 100 2.15 17.09 -3.63
C GLU A 100 1.15 15.95 -3.84
N ALA A 101 1.36 14.79 -3.21
CA ALA A 101 0.42 13.66 -3.28
C ALA A 101 -0.97 14.07 -2.79
N THR A 102 -1.06 14.72 -1.62
CA THR A 102 -2.32 15.21 -1.05
C THR A 102 -2.99 16.23 -1.96
N ARG A 103 -2.24 17.17 -2.56
CA ARG A 103 -2.81 18.15 -3.50
C ARG A 103 -3.41 17.48 -4.74
N ARG A 104 -2.73 16.46 -5.29
CA ARG A 104 -3.25 15.70 -6.44
C ARG A 104 -4.47 14.88 -6.07
N LEU A 105 -4.48 14.29 -4.88
CA LEU A 105 -5.65 13.56 -4.36
C LEU A 105 -6.87 14.48 -4.22
N LEU A 106 -6.69 15.68 -3.66
CA LEU A 106 -7.76 16.67 -3.58
C LEU A 106 -8.29 17.09 -4.96
N THR A 107 -7.39 17.23 -5.94
CA THR A 107 -7.77 17.53 -7.33
C THR A 107 -8.62 16.40 -7.93
N PHE A 108 -8.27 15.15 -7.64
CA PHE A 108 -9.06 13.99 -8.03
C PHE A 108 -10.45 14.00 -7.38
N TYR A 109 -10.56 14.26 -6.07
CA TYR A 109 -11.86 14.37 -5.41
C TYR A 109 -12.72 15.51 -5.94
N SER A 110 -12.12 16.66 -6.28
CA SER A 110 -12.86 17.74 -6.95
C SER A 110 -13.40 17.32 -8.31
N ALA A 111 -12.59 16.63 -9.13
CA ALA A 111 -13.05 16.11 -10.42
C ALA A 111 -14.18 15.07 -10.26
N ALA A 112 -14.08 14.19 -9.26
CA ALA A 112 -15.11 13.20 -8.96
C ALA A 112 -16.42 13.83 -8.49
N ALA A 113 -16.36 14.90 -7.68
CA ALA A 113 -17.53 15.63 -7.23
C ALA A 113 -18.26 16.37 -8.37
N GLU A 114 -17.52 16.79 -9.40
CA GLU A 114 -18.09 17.43 -10.60
C GLU A 114 -18.67 16.42 -11.61
N GLY A 115 -18.36 15.12 -11.46
CA GLY A 115 -18.84 14.06 -12.36
C GLY A 115 -18.15 14.04 -13.74
N ASP A 116 -17.00 14.69 -13.88
CA ASP A 116 -16.24 14.74 -15.15
C ASP A 116 -15.28 13.55 -15.25
N PHE A 117 -15.70 12.50 -15.95
CA PHE A 117 -14.93 11.27 -16.11
C PHE A 117 -13.54 11.49 -16.72
N ASP A 118 -13.40 12.37 -17.72
CA ASP A 118 -12.10 12.61 -18.37
C ASP A 118 -11.14 13.30 -17.42
N ARG A 119 -11.64 14.34 -16.73
CA ARG A 119 -10.85 15.05 -15.73
C ARG A 119 -10.50 14.15 -14.55
N MET A 120 -11.35 13.20 -14.17
CA MET A 120 -11.05 12.18 -13.17
C MET A 120 -9.91 11.26 -13.61
N VAL A 121 -9.90 10.81 -14.87
CA VAL A 121 -8.83 9.97 -15.43
C VAL A 121 -7.50 10.72 -15.42
N GLU A 122 -7.48 11.97 -15.88
CA GLU A 122 -6.26 12.80 -15.86
C GLU A 122 -5.77 13.05 -14.42
N ALA A 123 -6.68 13.36 -13.50
CA ALA A 123 -6.35 13.59 -12.10
C ALA A 123 -5.82 12.32 -11.42
N ALA A 124 -6.38 11.14 -11.75
CA ALA A 124 -5.90 9.86 -11.26
C ALA A 124 -4.48 9.53 -11.77
N CYS A 125 -4.18 9.81 -13.04
CA CYS A 125 -2.81 9.68 -13.56
C CYS A 125 -1.83 10.60 -12.84
N ALA A 126 -2.21 11.87 -12.65
CA ALA A 126 -1.36 12.84 -11.95
C ALA A 126 -1.15 12.47 -10.47
N PHE A 127 -2.16 11.93 -9.81
CA PHE A 127 -2.05 11.40 -8.45
C PHE A 127 -1.13 10.18 -8.41
N ALA A 128 -1.30 9.20 -9.29
CA ALA A 128 -0.43 8.02 -9.35
C ALA A 128 1.05 8.39 -9.55
N ALA A 129 1.35 9.42 -10.33
CA ALA A 129 2.72 9.93 -10.50
C ALA A 129 3.29 10.55 -9.21
N ALA A 130 2.49 11.35 -8.50
CA ALA A 130 2.89 11.93 -7.23
C ALA A 130 3.09 10.86 -6.14
N ASP A 131 2.19 9.89 -6.09
CA ASP A 131 2.25 8.79 -5.12
C ASP A 131 3.42 7.83 -5.41
N ALA A 132 3.69 7.53 -6.69
CA ALA A 132 4.89 6.79 -7.10
C ALA A 132 6.17 7.49 -6.62
N ALA A 133 6.28 8.81 -6.74
CA ALA A 133 7.42 9.57 -6.23
C ALA A 133 7.54 9.47 -4.69
N ARG A 134 6.41 9.44 -3.98
CA ARG A 134 6.34 9.20 -2.54
C ARG A 134 6.86 7.80 -2.18
N PHE A 135 6.40 6.74 -2.85
CA PHE A 135 6.91 5.37 -2.66
C PHE A 135 8.41 5.25 -2.94
N VAL A 136 8.91 5.87 -4.00
CA VAL A 136 10.36 5.90 -4.30
C VAL A 136 11.15 6.50 -3.14
N LEU A 137 10.65 7.58 -2.52
CA LEU A 137 11.29 8.17 -1.35
C LEU A 137 11.18 7.25 -0.13
N ARG A 138 9.99 6.68 0.16
CA ARG A 138 9.78 5.72 1.25
C ARG A 138 10.75 4.55 1.15
N ASP A 139 10.86 3.92 -0.01
CA ASP A 139 11.76 2.78 -0.25
C ASP A 139 13.23 3.10 -0.03
N ARG A 140 13.69 4.27 -0.48
CA ARG A 140 15.08 4.71 -0.27
C ARG A 140 15.38 4.88 1.20
N LEU A 141 14.50 5.59 1.93
CA LEU A 141 14.67 5.84 3.36
C LEU A 141 14.62 4.54 4.17
N ARG A 142 13.68 3.66 3.84
CA ARG A 142 13.51 2.37 4.50
C ARG A 142 14.71 1.44 4.24
N ALA A 143 15.19 1.37 2.99
CA ALA A 143 16.41 0.63 2.67
C ALA A 143 17.64 1.17 3.42
N GLN A 144 17.76 2.49 3.62
CA GLN A 144 18.85 3.08 4.43
C GLN A 144 18.81 2.61 5.88
N SER A 145 17.64 2.63 6.50
CA SER A 145 17.47 2.15 7.89
C SER A 145 17.75 0.65 8.01
N VAL A 146 17.26 -0.16 7.07
CA VAL A 146 17.52 -1.61 7.04
C VAL A 146 19.01 -1.90 6.83
N ALA A 147 19.69 -1.17 5.94
CA ALA A 147 21.11 -1.38 5.68
C ALA A 147 21.97 -1.08 6.91
N ARG A 148 21.67 -0.01 7.66
CA ARG A 148 22.30 0.29 8.95
C ARG A 148 22.08 -0.83 9.96
N LEU A 149 20.84 -1.32 10.09
CA LEU A 149 20.53 -2.42 10.99
C LEU A 149 21.33 -3.68 10.67
N VAL A 150 21.42 -4.06 9.38
CA VAL A 150 22.18 -5.23 8.94
C VAL A 150 23.68 -5.06 9.24
N ALA A 151 24.24 -3.88 8.97
CA ALA A 151 25.65 -3.58 9.24
C ALA A 151 25.98 -3.65 10.75
N ASP A 152 25.09 -3.12 11.60
CA ASP A 152 25.33 -3.02 13.04
C ASP A 152 25.11 -4.33 13.79
N ARG A 153 24.21 -5.20 13.31
CA ARG A 153 23.73 -6.37 14.08
C ARG A 153 24.08 -7.73 13.46
N GLY A 154 24.30 -7.80 12.14
CA GLY A 154 24.45 -9.07 11.42
C GLY A 154 23.21 -9.97 11.51
N GLY A 155 23.38 -11.27 11.23
CA GLY A 155 22.31 -12.28 11.37
C GLY A 155 21.31 -12.31 10.21
N ARG A 156 20.24 -13.12 10.38
CA ARG A 156 19.16 -13.25 9.39
C ARG A 156 18.10 -12.17 9.66
N VAL A 157 17.86 -11.33 8.67
CA VAL A 157 16.88 -10.23 8.75
C VAL A 157 15.69 -10.52 7.85
N TYR A 158 14.49 -10.52 8.44
CA TYR A 158 13.23 -10.52 7.72
C TYR A 158 12.77 -9.07 7.53
N VAL A 159 12.38 -8.69 6.32
CA VAL A 159 11.80 -7.37 6.03
C VAL A 159 10.40 -7.57 5.47
N GLU A 160 9.41 -7.11 6.21
CA GLU A 160 8.01 -7.09 5.80
C GLU A 160 7.74 -5.86 4.95
N ALA A 161 7.03 -6.01 3.83
CA ALA A 161 6.71 -4.87 2.96
C ALA A 161 5.48 -5.20 2.09
N GLY A 162 4.63 -4.20 1.88
CA GLY A 162 3.54 -4.28 0.91
C GLY A 162 4.04 -4.40 -0.54
N TYR A 163 3.17 -4.81 -1.45
CA TYR A 163 3.55 -5.02 -2.86
C TYR A 163 3.81 -3.72 -3.64
N LEU A 164 3.42 -2.54 -3.13
CA LEU A 164 3.82 -1.26 -3.73
C LEU A 164 5.30 -0.93 -3.45
N HIS A 165 5.91 -1.56 -2.44
CA HIS A 165 7.32 -1.43 -2.08
C HIS A 165 8.26 -2.36 -2.88
N LEU A 166 7.90 -2.80 -4.08
CA LEU A 166 8.78 -3.67 -4.89
C LEU A 166 10.13 -3.03 -5.21
N ARG A 167 10.19 -1.69 -5.25
CA ARG A 167 11.46 -0.97 -5.46
C ARG A 167 12.36 -1.03 -4.23
N LEU A 168 11.86 -1.32 -3.02
CA LEU A 168 12.66 -1.57 -1.82
C LEU A 168 13.72 -2.63 -2.08
N LEU A 169 13.39 -3.71 -2.81
CA LEU A 169 14.35 -4.75 -3.17
C LEU A 169 15.54 -4.20 -3.98
N ARG A 170 15.29 -3.26 -4.91
CA ARG A 170 16.33 -2.60 -5.69
C ARG A 170 17.18 -1.68 -4.82
N GLU A 171 16.56 -0.93 -3.91
CA GLU A 171 17.29 -0.02 -3.02
C GLU A 171 18.08 -0.78 -1.95
N LEU A 172 17.59 -1.92 -1.45
CA LEU A 172 18.32 -2.82 -0.55
C LEU A 172 19.57 -3.40 -1.24
N ARG A 173 19.44 -3.89 -2.49
CA ARG A 173 20.59 -4.40 -3.26
C ARG A 173 21.67 -3.34 -3.52
N ARG A 174 21.32 -2.05 -3.55
CA ARG A 174 22.27 -0.95 -3.72
C ARG A 174 23.03 -0.61 -2.44
N GLN A 175 22.42 -0.84 -1.29
CA GLN A 175 22.94 -0.39 -0.01
C GLN A 175 23.58 -1.50 0.82
N LEU A 176 23.14 -2.74 0.63
CA LEU A 176 23.72 -3.90 1.27
C LEU A 176 24.96 -4.38 0.53
N SER A 177 25.88 -5.01 1.27
CA SER A 177 27.06 -5.66 0.67
C SER A 177 26.64 -6.65 -0.43
N PRO A 178 27.39 -6.77 -1.55
CA PRO A 178 27.18 -7.79 -2.57
C PRO A 178 27.17 -9.23 -2.04
N SER A 179 27.80 -9.47 -0.88
CA SER A 179 27.77 -10.76 -0.18
C SER A 179 26.44 -11.07 0.51
N SER A 180 25.53 -10.10 0.62
CA SER A 180 24.23 -10.27 1.28
C SER A 180 23.26 -11.01 0.37
N ALA A 181 22.82 -12.20 0.77
CA ALA A 181 21.79 -12.94 0.05
C ALA A 181 20.40 -12.37 0.36
N ILE A 182 19.74 -11.77 -0.64
CA ILE A 182 18.38 -11.24 -0.51
C ILE A 182 17.40 -12.15 -1.26
N ARG A 183 16.44 -12.73 -0.53
CA ARG A 183 15.40 -13.60 -1.09
C ARG A 183 14.01 -12.96 -0.90
N PRO A 184 13.37 -12.45 -1.98
CA PRO A 184 11.97 -12.03 -1.90
C PRO A 184 11.05 -13.26 -1.74
N PHE A 185 9.98 -13.10 -0.97
CA PHE A 185 8.94 -14.10 -0.77
C PHE A 185 7.57 -13.44 -0.86
N TYR A 186 6.67 -14.02 -1.65
CA TYR A 186 5.32 -13.47 -1.89
C TYR A 186 4.28 -14.39 -1.24
N LEU A 187 3.69 -13.93 -0.14
CA LEU A 187 2.75 -14.72 0.67
C LEU A 187 1.59 -15.28 -0.15
N LEU A 188 0.97 -14.43 -0.98
CA LEU A 188 -0.19 -14.81 -1.80
C LEU A 188 0.19 -15.51 -3.11
N GLY A 189 1.47 -15.76 -3.38
CA GLY A 189 1.92 -16.29 -4.66
C GLY A 189 1.31 -17.64 -5.05
N GLY A 190 0.92 -18.47 -4.06
CA GLY A 190 0.20 -19.72 -4.31
C GLY A 190 -1.20 -19.51 -4.89
N ILE A 191 -1.92 -18.52 -4.38
CA ILE A 191 -3.29 -18.17 -4.80
C ILE A 191 -3.29 -17.67 -6.25
N TYR A 192 -2.39 -16.74 -6.57
CA TYR A 192 -2.26 -16.24 -7.95
C TYR A 192 -1.92 -17.37 -8.94
N ARG A 193 -1.03 -18.31 -8.56
CA ARG A 193 -0.69 -19.46 -9.41
C ARG A 193 -1.87 -20.41 -9.61
N ALA A 194 -2.64 -20.70 -8.55
CA ALA A 194 -3.84 -21.53 -8.65
C ALA A 194 -4.89 -20.89 -9.57
N ALA A 195 -4.98 -19.56 -9.60
CA ALA A 195 -5.81 -18.79 -10.53
C ALA A 195 -5.23 -18.66 -11.95
N GLY A 196 -4.15 -19.39 -12.28
CA GLY A 196 -3.55 -19.42 -13.61
C GLY A 196 -2.56 -18.29 -13.92
N HIS A 197 -2.21 -17.46 -12.93
CA HIS A 197 -1.27 -16.35 -13.11
C HIS A 197 0.16 -16.75 -12.78
N ARG A 198 1.11 -16.32 -13.62
CA ARG A 198 2.55 -16.57 -13.38
C ARG A 198 3.14 -15.70 -12.27
N SER A 199 2.51 -14.56 -12.00
CA SER A 199 2.92 -13.57 -11.01
C SER A 199 1.71 -13.00 -10.30
N HIS A 200 1.95 -12.13 -9.30
CA HIS A 200 0.90 -11.30 -8.72
C HIS A 200 0.16 -10.53 -9.83
N LEU A 201 -1.16 -10.47 -9.72
CA LEU A 201 -2.02 -9.69 -10.61
C LEU A 201 -2.40 -8.41 -9.87
N TYR A 202 -1.84 -7.27 -10.32
CA TYR A 202 -2.09 -5.97 -9.69
C TYR A 202 -3.38 -5.37 -10.24
N ASN A 203 -4.13 -4.68 -9.39
CA ASN A 203 -5.23 -3.84 -9.89
C ASN A 203 -4.67 -2.71 -10.79
N PRO A 204 -5.51 -2.12 -11.65
CA PRO A 204 -5.05 -1.18 -12.67
C PRO A 204 -4.36 0.07 -12.08
N GLY A 205 -4.82 0.55 -10.93
CA GLY A 205 -4.23 1.70 -10.24
C GLY A 205 -2.83 1.38 -9.73
N ASP A 206 -2.69 0.26 -9.02
CA ASP A 206 -1.40 -0.20 -8.50
C ASP A 206 -0.41 -0.53 -9.62
N LEU A 207 -0.89 -1.11 -10.72
CA LEU A 207 -0.06 -1.37 -11.88
C LEU A 207 0.48 -0.06 -12.49
N LEU A 208 -0.36 0.97 -12.61
CA LEU A 208 0.05 2.29 -13.06
C LEU A 208 1.12 2.90 -12.14
N THR A 209 0.86 2.90 -10.82
CA THR A 209 1.80 3.40 -9.82
C THR A 209 3.12 2.64 -9.84
N LEU A 210 3.10 1.31 -9.92
CA LEU A 210 4.30 0.48 -10.01
C LEU A 210 5.13 0.78 -11.27
N MET A 211 4.50 0.96 -12.42
CA MET A 211 5.22 1.34 -13.65
C MET A 211 5.95 2.67 -13.50
N LEU A 212 5.34 3.63 -12.81
CA LEU A 212 5.94 4.93 -12.48
C LEU A 212 7.06 4.81 -11.44
N ILE A 213 6.88 3.99 -10.40
CA ILE A 213 7.90 3.71 -9.37
C ILE A 213 9.21 3.21 -9.99
N PHE A 214 9.14 2.43 -11.07
CA PHE A 214 10.34 1.88 -11.74
C PHE A 214 10.92 2.77 -12.84
N ASP A 215 10.51 4.04 -12.92
CA ASP A 215 10.95 5.00 -13.95
C ASP A 215 10.69 4.47 -15.38
N ARG A 216 9.59 3.71 -15.55
CA ARG A 216 9.13 3.12 -16.81
C ARG A 216 7.67 3.53 -17.09
N PRO A 217 7.40 4.84 -17.25
CA PRO A 217 6.04 5.30 -17.48
C PRO A 217 5.46 4.63 -18.74
N PRO A 218 4.20 4.14 -18.70
CA PRO A 218 3.53 3.68 -19.90
C PRO A 218 3.28 4.85 -20.85
N THR A 219 2.87 4.55 -22.09
CA THR A 219 2.32 5.59 -22.99
C THR A 219 1.12 6.28 -22.35
N ILE A 220 0.82 7.51 -22.75
CA ILE A 220 -0.29 8.29 -22.19
C ILE A 220 -1.61 7.53 -22.33
N GLU A 221 -1.86 6.90 -23.48
CA GLU A 221 -3.07 6.11 -23.74
C GLU A 221 -3.20 4.95 -22.75
N ARG A 222 -2.09 4.27 -22.44
CA ARG A 222 -2.08 3.18 -21.47
C ARG A 222 -2.20 3.69 -20.04
N GLN A 223 -1.65 4.86 -19.71
CA GLN A 223 -1.88 5.50 -18.41
C GLN A 223 -3.37 5.81 -18.22
N HIS A 224 -4.01 6.42 -19.21
CA HIS A 224 -5.44 6.74 -19.19
C HIS A 224 -6.30 5.48 -19.10
N LEU A 225 -5.96 4.41 -19.82
CA LEU A 225 -6.67 3.14 -19.72
C LEU A 225 -6.60 2.53 -18.32
N LEU A 226 -5.41 2.52 -17.71
CA LEU A 226 -5.24 1.99 -16.35
C LEU A 226 -5.96 2.85 -15.31
N ALA A 227 -5.92 4.17 -15.45
CA ALA A 227 -6.66 5.08 -14.60
C ALA A 227 -8.18 4.91 -14.77
N ALA A 228 -8.70 4.86 -15.99
CA ALA A 228 -10.13 4.61 -16.24
C ALA A 228 -10.61 3.30 -15.62
N ARG A 229 -9.81 2.23 -15.74
CA ARG A 229 -10.10 0.93 -15.11
C ARG A 229 -9.99 0.98 -13.60
N SER A 230 -9.10 1.79 -13.02
CA SER A 230 -8.99 1.95 -11.57
C SER A 230 -10.22 2.65 -10.98
N LEU A 231 -10.81 3.60 -11.70
CA LEU A 231 -12.08 4.23 -11.29
C LEU A 231 -13.20 3.21 -11.16
N VAL A 232 -13.34 2.32 -12.15
CA VAL A 232 -14.33 1.23 -12.12
C VAL A 232 -14.00 0.22 -11.03
N TYR A 233 -12.74 -0.21 -10.93
CA TYR A 233 -12.26 -1.13 -9.89
C TYR A 233 -12.66 -0.63 -8.49
N ASN A 234 -12.42 0.65 -8.19
CA ASN A 234 -12.73 1.24 -6.89
C ASN A 234 -14.24 1.26 -6.55
N GLN A 235 -15.13 1.22 -7.55
CA GLN A 235 -16.58 1.11 -7.33
C GLN A 235 -17.04 -0.34 -7.15
N LEU A 236 -16.28 -1.30 -7.68
CA LEU A 236 -16.61 -2.73 -7.62
C LEU A 236 -15.97 -3.43 -6.42
N SER A 237 -14.85 -2.95 -5.90
CA SER A 237 -14.15 -3.57 -4.77
C SER A 237 -14.93 -3.43 -3.47
N VAL A 238 -15.07 -4.54 -2.73
CA VAL A 238 -15.53 -4.53 -1.35
C VAL A 238 -14.41 -3.95 -0.49
N LYS A 239 -14.75 -3.05 0.44
CA LYS A 239 -13.77 -2.33 1.26
C LYS A 239 -13.66 -2.90 2.67
N GLU A 240 -14.69 -3.63 3.09
CA GLU A 240 -14.76 -4.29 4.37
C GLU A 240 -13.97 -5.61 4.34
N GLU A 241 -13.20 -5.86 5.40
CA GLU A 241 -12.50 -7.14 5.59
C GLU A 241 -13.48 -8.32 5.55
N MET A 242 -13.22 -9.28 4.67
CA MET A 242 -14.07 -10.45 4.51
C MET A 242 -13.82 -11.47 5.63
N ALA A 243 -14.90 -12.07 6.14
CA ALA A 243 -14.78 -13.15 7.10
C ALA A 243 -14.05 -14.35 6.48
N ALA A 244 -13.19 -15.00 7.25
CA ALA A 244 -12.47 -16.18 6.80
C ALA A 244 -13.43 -17.27 6.30
N ASP A 245 -13.13 -17.83 5.13
CA ASP A 245 -13.86 -18.95 4.51
C ASP A 245 -13.03 -20.24 4.57
N ASP A 246 -13.67 -21.38 4.27
CA ASP A 246 -13.01 -22.70 4.25
C ASP A 246 -11.84 -22.76 3.26
N ASP A 247 -11.91 -21.94 2.21
CA ASP A 247 -10.86 -21.87 1.19
C ASP A 247 -9.71 -20.90 1.61
N GLY A 248 -9.82 -20.18 2.73
CA GLY A 248 -8.76 -19.52 3.49
C GLY A 248 -8.29 -18.12 3.05
N TYR A 249 -8.73 -17.58 1.92
CA TYR A 249 -8.25 -16.30 1.37
C TYR A 249 -9.33 -15.52 0.58
N PRO A 250 -10.45 -15.16 1.22
CA PRO A 250 -11.61 -14.57 0.56
C PRO A 250 -11.27 -13.24 -0.14
N ASP A 251 -10.60 -12.30 0.54
CA ASP A 251 -10.28 -10.98 -0.02
C ASP A 251 -9.39 -11.08 -1.27
N ALA A 252 -8.41 -11.98 -1.26
CA ALA A 252 -7.51 -12.16 -2.40
C ALA A 252 -8.22 -12.74 -3.64
N ARG A 253 -9.25 -13.57 -3.44
CA ARG A 253 -10.06 -14.11 -4.55
C ARG A 253 -11.04 -13.07 -5.07
N ASP A 254 -11.66 -12.32 -4.17
CA ASP A 254 -12.55 -11.24 -4.52
C ASP A 254 -11.82 -10.21 -5.37
N ASP A 255 -10.67 -9.73 -4.89
CA ASP A 255 -9.80 -8.80 -5.60
C ASP A 255 -9.41 -9.34 -6.99
N LEU A 256 -8.94 -10.60 -7.07
CA LEU A 256 -8.64 -11.26 -8.33
C LEU A 256 -9.79 -11.22 -9.33
N SER A 257 -11.02 -11.46 -8.88
CA SER A 257 -12.21 -11.46 -9.72
C SER A 257 -12.50 -10.07 -10.29
N VAL A 258 -12.37 -9.02 -9.45
CA VAL A 258 -12.57 -7.63 -9.87
C VAL A 258 -11.50 -7.23 -10.86
N ILE A 259 -10.23 -7.53 -10.58
CA ILE A 259 -9.11 -7.20 -11.47
C ILE A 259 -9.27 -7.88 -12.83
N GLN A 260 -9.64 -9.16 -12.86
CA GLN A 260 -9.87 -9.91 -14.09
C GLN A 260 -11.02 -9.34 -14.93
N TYR A 261 -12.06 -8.81 -14.28
CA TYR A 261 -13.18 -8.16 -14.94
C TYR A 261 -12.74 -6.83 -15.56
N VAL A 262 -12.20 -5.90 -14.77
CA VAL A 262 -11.84 -4.54 -15.24
C VAL A 262 -10.74 -4.55 -16.29
N ASN A 263 -9.85 -5.56 -16.28
CA ASN A 263 -8.78 -5.69 -17.27
C ASN A 263 -9.27 -5.96 -18.70
N ARG A 264 -10.55 -6.30 -18.89
CA ARG A 264 -11.17 -6.51 -20.21
C ARG A 264 -11.78 -5.24 -20.78
N LEU A 265 -12.00 -4.22 -19.95
CA LEU A 265 -12.72 -3.00 -20.33
C LEU A 265 -11.85 -2.06 -21.16
N SER A 266 -12.39 -1.48 -22.22
CA SER A 266 -11.81 -0.32 -22.89
C SER A 266 -12.09 0.97 -22.09
N ILE A 267 -11.48 2.09 -22.48
CA ILE A 267 -11.79 3.41 -21.86
C ILE A 267 -13.27 3.75 -22.03
N ASN A 268 -13.87 3.47 -23.19
CA ASN A 268 -15.28 3.74 -23.44
C ASN A 268 -16.19 2.85 -22.58
N ASP A 269 -15.84 1.57 -22.41
CA ASP A 269 -16.57 0.68 -21.50
C ASP A 269 -16.47 1.20 -20.07
N CYS A 270 -15.30 1.67 -19.65
CA CYS A 270 -15.11 2.23 -18.31
C CYS A 270 -16.00 3.45 -18.08
N ARG A 271 -16.09 4.38 -19.05
CA ARG A 271 -16.97 5.55 -18.93
C ARG A 271 -18.43 5.16 -18.79
N GLN A 272 -18.94 4.37 -19.75
CA GLN A 272 -20.34 3.94 -19.77
C GLN A 272 -20.71 3.13 -18.52
N LEU A 273 -19.77 2.34 -18.00
CA LEU A 273 -19.98 1.60 -16.78
C LEU A 273 -19.93 2.52 -15.55
N TYR A 274 -18.95 3.41 -15.46
CA TYR A 274 -18.79 4.31 -14.33
C TYR A 274 -20.03 5.19 -14.13
N ASP A 275 -20.58 5.76 -15.21
CA ASP A 275 -21.81 6.56 -15.18
C ASP A 275 -23.01 5.79 -14.59
N ARG A 276 -23.02 4.45 -14.73
CA ARG A 276 -24.09 3.59 -14.21
C ARG A 276 -23.89 3.18 -12.76
N ILE A 277 -22.64 3.08 -12.29
CA ILE A 277 -22.33 2.46 -10.98
C ILE A 277 -21.81 3.45 -9.94
N ALA A 278 -21.42 4.67 -10.34
CA ALA A 278 -20.83 5.65 -9.43
C ALA A 278 -21.75 5.94 -8.23
N GLY A 279 -21.21 5.79 -7.02
CA GLY A 279 -21.94 6.04 -5.78
C GLY A 279 -22.82 4.89 -5.29
N MET A 280 -22.88 3.77 -6.03
CA MET A 280 -23.53 2.55 -5.57
C MET A 280 -22.66 1.81 -4.55
N ALA A 281 -23.29 1.05 -3.66
CA ALA A 281 -22.58 0.08 -2.84
C ALA A 281 -21.95 -1.02 -3.75
N PRO A 282 -20.79 -1.60 -3.40
CA PRO A 282 -20.07 -2.54 -4.28
C PRO A 282 -20.92 -3.71 -4.79
N VAL A 283 -21.78 -4.30 -3.94
CA VAL A 283 -22.68 -5.39 -4.34
C VAL A 283 -23.67 -4.94 -5.42
N ALA A 284 -24.27 -3.77 -5.27
CA ALA A 284 -25.21 -3.21 -6.25
C ALA A 284 -24.48 -2.81 -7.55
N ALA A 285 -23.27 -2.23 -7.43
CA ALA A 285 -22.42 -1.88 -8.56
C ALA A 285 -22.08 -3.13 -9.40
N ARG A 286 -21.73 -4.26 -8.77
CA ARG A 286 -21.46 -5.54 -9.45
C ARG A 286 -22.67 -6.09 -10.20
N GLN A 287 -23.87 -5.99 -9.61
CA GLN A 287 -25.11 -6.38 -10.27
C GLN A 287 -25.39 -5.51 -11.51
N ALA A 288 -25.19 -4.19 -11.39
CA ALA A 288 -25.37 -3.23 -12.47
C ALA A 288 -24.31 -3.35 -13.59
N ALA A 289 -23.11 -3.82 -13.25
CA ALA A 289 -22.00 -3.92 -14.19
C ALA A 289 -22.25 -4.90 -15.34
N GLY A 290 -23.00 -5.98 -15.07
CA GLY A 290 -23.29 -7.04 -16.04
C GLY A 290 -22.03 -7.84 -16.42
N GLY A 291 -22.16 -9.17 -16.52
CA GLY A 291 -21.03 -10.06 -16.86
C GLY A 291 -19.96 -10.18 -15.77
N PHE A 292 -20.16 -9.57 -14.61
CA PHE A 292 -19.40 -9.88 -13.40
C PHE A 292 -19.81 -11.28 -12.91
N PRO A 293 -18.88 -12.18 -12.55
CA PRO A 293 -19.24 -13.50 -12.05
C PRO A 293 -20.16 -13.37 -10.84
N ALA A 294 -21.30 -14.07 -10.85
CA ALA A 294 -22.22 -14.05 -9.72
C ALA A 294 -21.49 -14.56 -8.48
N ILE A 295 -21.47 -13.75 -7.41
CA ILE A 295 -20.94 -14.17 -6.12
C ILE A 295 -21.94 -15.18 -5.57
N GLY A 296 -21.59 -16.47 -5.61
CA GLY A 296 -22.29 -17.49 -4.84
C GLY A 296 -21.94 -17.28 -3.38
N PHE A 297 -22.72 -16.47 -2.67
CA PHE A 297 -22.77 -16.59 -1.21
C PHE A 297 -23.50 -17.91 -0.94
N ALA A 298 -22.73 -18.94 -0.57
CA ALA A 298 -23.25 -20.13 0.09
C ALA A 298 -23.07 -19.95 1.59
#